data_AF-A0A359G3M6-F1
#
_entry.id   AF-A0A359G3M6-F1
#
_cell.length_a   1.000
_cell.length_b   1.000
_cell.length_c   1.000
_cell.angle_alpha   90.00
_cell.angle_beta   90.00
_cell.angle_gamma   90.00
#
_symmetry.space_group_name_H-M   'P 1'
#
loop_
_entity.id
_entity.type
_entity.pdbx_description
1 polymer ?
#
loop_
_entity_poly.entity_id
_entity_poly.type
_entity_poly.pdbx_seq_one_letter_code
_entity_poly.pdbx_strand_id
1 'polypeptide(L)'
;MKEKELNAAESVELIARMIDNTRRHLERNAGMPFLVWGYATVATTAAVAAALLRTGDPRWHWLWLAIPLLGWAGMLVAQRRQGERHVRTFIDRVVSHIWTVFGIASWAVVLPAFLGTAERMPVLPVILLLMGMGTTLTGLVIRFRPLTAGGIVAIVLSPALLAAPDLWNPLLFGAGFALMMIVPGHILNYRSNRPKDARHE
;
A
#
# COMPACT_ATOMS: atom_id res chain seq x y z
N MET A 1 -26.67 26.73 32.20
CA MET A 1 -25.24 26.37 31.96
C MET A 1 -24.62 27.57 31.28
N LYS A 2 -23.58 28.19 31.86
CA LYS A 2 -22.90 29.32 31.20
C LYS A 2 -22.02 28.74 30.10
N GLU A 3 -22.30 29.07 28.85
CA GLU A 3 -21.37 28.87 27.74
C GLU A 3 -20.09 29.63 28.10
N LYS A 4 -19.03 28.88 28.39
CA LYS A 4 -17.71 29.45 28.67
C LYS A 4 -17.21 29.96 27.32
N GLU A 5 -17.22 31.28 27.12
CA GLU A 5 -16.60 31.88 25.93
C GLU A 5 -15.15 31.42 25.86
N LEU A 6 -14.85 30.59 24.87
CA LEU A 6 -13.49 30.12 24.63
C LEU A 6 -12.64 31.34 24.30
N ASN A 7 -11.61 31.61 25.11
CA ASN A 7 -10.62 32.63 24.79
C ASN A 7 -10.05 32.29 23.40
N ALA A 8 -9.76 33.27 22.54
CA ALA A 8 -9.33 33.04 21.16
C ALA A 8 -8.18 32.02 21.05
N ALA A 9 -7.29 31.99 22.05
CA ALA A 9 -6.23 30.98 22.19
C ALA A 9 -6.76 29.54 22.38
N GLU A 10 -7.77 29.33 23.23
CA GLU A 10 -8.39 28.01 23.46
C GLU A 10 -9.15 27.52 22.21
N SER A 11 -9.80 28.43 21.46
CA SER A 11 -10.48 28.09 20.19
C SER A 11 -9.47 27.67 19.11
N VAL A 12 -8.36 28.40 18.97
CA VAL A 12 -7.28 28.07 18.03
C VAL A 12 -6.60 26.76 18.43
N GLU A 13 -6.36 26.54 19.72
CA GLU A 13 -5.80 25.29 20.22
C GLU A 13 -6.74 24.10 19.98
N LEU A 14 -8.05 24.30 20.20
CA LEU A 14 -9.06 23.28 19.92
C LEU A 14 -9.10 22.93 18.42
N ILE A 15 -9.06 23.93 17.54
CA ILE A 15 -8.98 23.72 16.07
C ILE A 15 -7.70 22.97 15.71
N ALA A 16 -6.56 23.35 16.28
CA ALA A 16 -5.28 22.66 16.04
C ALA A 16 -5.31 21.20 16.52
N ARG A 17 -5.89 20.92 17.69
CA ARG A 17 -6.09 19.55 18.21
C ARG A 17 -7.05 18.75 17.34
N MET A 18 -8.13 19.36 16.84
CA MET A 18 -9.05 18.71 15.91
C MET A 18 -8.36 18.36 14.58
N ILE A 19 -7.58 19.28 14.01
CA ILE A 19 -6.80 19.05 12.78
C ILE A 19 -5.77 17.92 13.00
N ASP A 20 -5.05 17.92 14.12
CA ASP A 20 -4.05 16.87 14.43
C ASP A 20 -4.73 15.52 14.67
N ASN A 21 -5.90 15.47 15.33
CA ASN A 21 -6.66 14.24 15.51
C ASN A 21 -7.21 13.69 14.19
N THR A 22 -7.78 14.52 13.32
CA THR A 22 -8.20 14.10 11.98
C THR A 22 -7.00 13.57 11.19
N ARG A 23 -5.85 14.24 11.27
CA ARG A 23 -4.62 13.79 10.62
C ARG A 23 -4.13 12.43 11.16
N ARG A 24 -4.02 12.26 12.48
CA ARG A 24 -3.60 11.00 13.10
C ARG A 24 -4.56 9.86 12.80
N HIS A 25 -5.86 10.16 12.67
CA HIS A 25 -6.87 9.17 12.28
C HIS A 25 -6.69 8.69 10.84
N LEU A 26 -6.43 9.61 9.90
CA LEU A 26 -6.12 9.28 8.50
C LEU A 26 -4.81 8.49 8.39
N GLU A 27 -3.78 8.88 9.14
CA GLU A 27 -2.50 8.17 9.18
C GLU A 27 -2.66 6.74 9.76
N ARG A 28 -3.45 6.53 10.82
CA ARG A 28 -3.68 5.19 11.39
C ARG A 28 -4.38 4.23 10.42
N ASN A 29 -5.42 4.70 9.73
CA ASN A 29 -6.26 3.82 8.94
C ASN A 29 -5.67 3.50 7.57
N ALA A 30 -4.86 4.41 6.99
CA ALA A 30 -4.23 4.18 5.70
C ALA A 30 -3.23 3.01 5.75
N GLY A 31 -2.53 2.78 6.87
CA GLY A 31 -1.39 1.85 6.94
C GLY A 31 -1.74 0.37 6.92
N MET A 32 -2.88 -0.01 7.50
CA MET A 32 -3.23 -1.42 7.65
C MET A 32 -3.43 -2.14 6.31
N PRO A 33 -4.14 -1.57 5.32
CA PRO A 33 -4.19 -2.13 3.96
C PRO A 33 -2.81 -2.26 3.32
N PHE A 34 -1.93 -1.25 3.45
CA PHE A 34 -0.59 -1.29 2.86
C PHE A 34 0.25 -2.44 3.42
N LEU A 35 0.20 -2.68 4.74
CA LEU A 35 0.91 -3.78 5.37
C LEU A 35 0.40 -5.13 4.90
N VAL A 36 -0.93 -5.33 4.89
CA VAL A 36 -1.54 -6.60 4.43
C VAL A 36 -1.13 -6.92 3.00
N TRP A 37 -1.28 -5.96 2.08
CA TRP A 37 -0.94 -6.15 0.67
C TRP A 37 0.58 -6.29 0.44
N GLY A 38 1.39 -5.56 1.20
CA GLY A 38 2.85 -5.66 1.17
C GLY A 38 3.33 -7.05 1.59
N TYR A 39 2.88 -7.55 2.74
CA TYR A 39 3.26 -8.89 3.23
C TYR A 39 2.74 -10.01 2.34
N ALA A 40 1.51 -9.90 1.84
CA ALA A 40 0.95 -10.88 0.90
C ALA A 40 1.80 -10.97 -0.38
N THR A 41 2.25 -9.83 -0.91
CA THR A 41 3.07 -9.77 -2.11
C THR A 41 4.49 -10.30 -1.87
N VAL A 42 5.12 -9.94 -0.75
CA VAL A 42 6.46 -10.45 -0.40
C VAL A 42 6.44 -11.95 -0.12
N ALA A 43 5.43 -12.46 0.57
CA ALA A 43 5.29 -13.90 0.81
C ALA A 43 5.07 -14.67 -0.51
N THR A 44 4.24 -14.14 -1.41
CA THR A 44 3.97 -14.77 -2.70
C THR A 44 5.19 -14.74 -3.61
N THR A 45 5.91 -13.62 -3.68
CA THR A 45 7.14 -13.51 -4.47
C THR A 45 8.25 -14.43 -3.96
N ALA A 46 8.39 -14.57 -2.63
CA ALA A 46 9.30 -15.54 -2.04
C ALA A 46 8.92 -16.98 -2.41
N ALA A 47 7.64 -17.33 -2.39
CA ALA A 47 7.15 -18.64 -2.82
C ALA A 47 7.39 -18.90 -4.31
N VAL A 48 7.17 -17.90 -5.18
CA VAL A 48 7.48 -17.97 -6.61
C VAL A 48 8.97 -18.20 -6.84
N ALA A 49 9.84 -17.44 -6.17
CA ALA A 49 11.29 -17.61 -6.27
C ALA A 49 11.74 -19.01 -5.81
N ALA A 50 11.17 -19.52 -4.70
CA ALA A 50 11.48 -20.86 -4.21
C ALA A 50 11.01 -21.97 -5.16
N ALA A 51 9.87 -21.80 -5.83
CA ALA A 51 9.38 -22.73 -6.85
C ALA A 51 10.28 -22.69 -8.10
N LEU A 52 10.65 -21.49 -8.54
CA LEU A 52 11.51 -21.29 -9.72
C LEU A 52 12.89 -21.96 -9.54
N LEU A 53 13.46 -21.88 -8.34
CA LEU A 53 14.75 -22.52 -8.00
C LEU A 53 14.68 -24.04 -7.86
N ARG A 54 13.51 -24.62 -7.54
CA ARG A 54 13.36 -26.06 -7.24
C ARG A 54 12.83 -26.90 -8.39
N THR A 55 11.85 -26.39 -9.15
CA THR A 55 11.10 -27.24 -10.08
C THR A 55 11.19 -26.79 -11.54
N GLY A 56 11.47 -25.53 -11.83
CA GLY A 56 11.53 -25.01 -13.21
C GLY A 56 10.23 -25.18 -14.03
N ASP A 57 9.14 -25.62 -13.41
CA ASP A 57 7.88 -25.99 -14.05
C ASP A 57 7.01 -24.74 -14.28
N PRO A 58 6.54 -24.44 -15.51
CA PRO A 58 5.75 -23.23 -15.84
C PRO A 58 4.51 -22.99 -14.99
N ARG A 59 4.05 -23.97 -14.21
CA ARG A 59 2.96 -23.84 -13.24
C ARG A 59 3.21 -22.80 -12.14
N TRP A 60 4.44 -22.30 -11.98
CA TRP A 60 4.75 -21.22 -11.04
C TRP A 60 3.91 -19.95 -11.26
N HIS A 61 3.39 -19.72 -12.46
CA HIS A 61 2.50 -18.59 -12.75
C HIS A 61 1.22 -18.59 -11.90
N TRP A 62 0.71 -19.76 -11.49
CA TRP A 62 -0.49 -19.87 -10.65
C TRP A 62 -0.28 -19.30 -9.24
N LEU A 63 0.96 -19.24 -8.75
CA LEU A 63 1.25 -18.68 -7.43
C LEU A 63 0.94 -17.18 -7.38
N TRP A 64 0.97 -16.45 -8.50
CA TRP A 64 0.63 -15.02 -8.52
C TRP A 64 -0.83 -14.74 -8.12
N LEU A 65 -1.74 -15.69 -8.32
CA LEU A 65 -3.12 -15.60 -7.83
C LEU A 65 -3.22 -15.67 -6.31
N ALA A 66 -2.17 -16.08 -5.61
CA ALA A 66 -2.13 -16.00 -4.16
C ALA A 66 -2.12 -14.55 -3.66
N ILE A 67 -1.59 -13.58 -4.43
CA ILE A 67 -1.58 -12.16 -4.01
C ILE A 67 -3.00 -11.62 -3.79
N PRO A 68 -3.93 -11.65 -4.77
CA PRO A 68 -5.28 -11.17 -4.55
C PRO A 68 -6.03 -12.02 -3.51
N LEU A 69 -5.78 -13.33 -3.44
CA LEU A 69 -6.42 -14.21 -2.47
C LEU A 69 -6.02 -13.86 -1.02
N LEU A 70 -4.72 -13.73 -0.76
CA LEU A 70 -4.16 -13.37 0.54
C LEU A 70 -4.45 -11.91 0.91
N GLY A 71 -4.37 -10.99 -0.06
CA GLY A 71 -4.72 -9.58 0.13
C GLY A 71 -6.17 -9.42 0.55
N TRP A 72 -7.09 -10.10 -0.14
CA TRP A 72 -8.52 -10.08 0.19
C TRP A 72 -8.81 -10.73 1.55
N ALA A 73 -8.26 -11.92 1.81
CA ALA A 73 -8.40 -12.60 3.09
C ALA A 73 -7.88 -11.75 4.26
N GLY A 74 -6.70 -11.15 4.10
CA GLY A 74 -6.11 -10.26 5.09
C GLY A 74 -6.94 -9.00 5.31
N MET A 75 -7.54 -8.45 4.25
CA MET A 75 -8.40 -7.28 4.35
C MET A 75 -9.73 -7.58 5.05
N LEU A 76 -10.33 -8.75 4.82
CA LEU A 76 -11.51 -9.22 5.55
C LEU A 76 -11.22 -9.38 7.05
N VAL A 77 -10.09 -9.98 7.41
CA VAL A 77 -9.67 -10.13 8.81
C VAL A 77 -9.40 -8.76 9.45
N ALA A 78 -8.74 -7.86 8.73
CA ALA A 78 -8.47 -6.50 9.19
C ALA A 78 -9.76 -5.71 9.42
N GLN A 79 -10.73 -5.81 8.52
CA GLN A 79 -12.04 -5.15 8.66
C GLN A 79 -12.84 -5.70 9.84
N ARG A 80 -12.85 -7.02 10.04
CA ARG A 80 -13.53 -7.65 11.20
C ARG A 80 -12.94 -7.21 12.55
N ARG A 81 -11.63 -6.92 12.58
CA ARG A 81 -10.96 -6.42 13.80
C ARG A 81 -11.25 -4.95 14.09
N GLN A 82 -11.72 -4.17 13.11
CA GLN A 82 -11.91 -2.73 13.28
C GLN A 82 -13.26 -2.33 13.89
N GLY A 83 -14.26 -3.23 13.93
CA GLY A 83 -15.54 -2.98 14.59
C GLY A 83 -16.37 -1.86 13.93
N GLU A 84 -17.68 -2.06 13.82
CA GLU A 84 -18.56 -1.19 13.05
C GLU A 84 -18.72 0.22 13.66
N ARG A 85 -18.17 1.24 13.00
CA ARG A 85 -18.71 2.62 12.81
C ARG A 85 -17.65 3.52 12.17
N HIS A 86 -17.29 3.23 10.93
CA HIS A 86 -16.39 4.10 10.16
C HIS A 86 -17.19 5.06 9.29
N VAL A 87 -17.14 6.34 9.61
CA VAL A 87 -17.55 7.38 8.68
C VAL A 87 -16.43 7.50 7.64
N ARG A 88 -16.66 6.99 6.42
CA ARG A 88 -15.73 7.16 5.30
C ARG A 88 -15.51 8.65 5.07
N THR A 89 -14.30 9.12 5.29
CA THR A 89 -13.91 10.50 5.02
C THR A 89 -13.80 10.73 3.52
N PHE A 90 -13.74 12.00 3.10
CA PHE A 90 -13.45 12.35 1.70
C PHE A 90 -12.14 11.72 1.22
N ILE A 91 -11.11 11.71 2.08
CA ILE A 91 -9.81 11.11 1.78
C ILE A 91 -9.92 9.60 1.58
N ASP A 92 -10.66 8.89 2.44
CA ASP A 92 -10.89 7.45 2.26
C ASP A 92 -11.55 7.14 0.92
N ARG A 93 -12.47 8.01 0.50
CA ARG A 93 -13.14 7.88 -0.80
C ARG A 93 -12.18 8.11 -1.96
N VAL A 94 -11.37 9.17 -1.93
CA VAL A 94 -10.36 9.46 -2.97
C VAL A 94 -9.36 8.31 -3.07
N VAL A 95 -8.84 7.83 -1.94
CA VAL A 95 -7.93 6.68 -1.90
C VAL A 95 -8.59 5.45 -2.49
N SER A 96 -9.84 5.14 -2.12
CA SER A 96 -10.58 4.02 -2.72
C SER A 96 -10.68 4.14 -4.24
N HIS A 97 -11.00 5.32 -4.78
CA HIS A 97 -11.08 5.52 -6.23
C HIS A 97 -9.73 5.30 -6.92
N ILE A 98 -8.64 5.80 -6.34
CA ILE A 98 -7.27 5.55 -6.83
C ILE A 98 -7.06 4.04 -6.96
N TRP A 99 -7.30 3.28 -5.89
CA TRP A 99 -7.09 1.83 -5.90
C TRP A 99 -8.05 1.07 -6.82
N THR A 100 -9.29 1.52 -7.00
CA THR A 100 -10.21 0.93 -7.96
C THR A 100 -9.72 1.11 -9.40
N VAL A 101 -9.26 2.32 -9.77
CA VAL A 101 -8.74 2.60 -11.12
C VAL A 101 -7.48 1.78 -11.39
N PHE A 102 -6.52 1.77 -10.45
CA PHE A 102 -5.29 0.97 -10.60
C PHE A 102 -5.57 -0.53 -10.56
N GLY A 103 -6.55 -0.98 -9.79
CA GLY A 103 -6.99 -2.38 -9.74
C GLY A 103 -7.58 -2.85 -11.07
N ILE A 104 -8.46 -2.04 -11.69
CA ILE A 104 -9.02 -2.32 -13.02
C ILE A 104 -7.90 -2.33 -14.08
N ALA A 105 -7.00 -1.34 -14.05
CA ALA A 105 -5.85 -1.30 -14.96
C ALA A 105 -4.93 -2.52 -14.79
N SER A 106 -4.67 -2.93 -13.54
CA SER A 106 -3.90 -4.13 -13.24
C SER A 106 -4.58 -5.38 -13.80
N TRP A 107 -5.90 -5.48 -13.67
CA TRP A 107 -6.65 -6.60 -14.22
C TRP A 107 -6.57 -6.66 -15.75
N ALA A 108 -6.63 -5.51 -16.42
CA ALA A 108 -6.49 -5.42 -17.87
C ALA A 108 -5.11 -5.92 -18.37
N VAL A 109 -4.06 -5.80 -17.55
CA VAL A 109 -2.72 -6.30 -17.87
C VAL A 109 -2.58 -7.79 -17.53
N VAL A 110 -3.16 -8.24 -16.42
CA VAL A 110 -3.03 -9.62 -15.93
C VAL A 110 -3.89 -10.59 -16.74
N LEU A 111 -5.10 -10.22 -17.15
CA LEU A 111 -6.02 -11.11 -17.88
C LEU A 111 -5.42 -11.66 -19.19
N PRO A 112 -4.88 -10.84 -20.12
CA PRO A 112 -4.30 -11.35 -21.36
C PRO A 112 -3.07 -12.25 -21.14
N ALA A 113 -2.28 -11.95 -20.10
CA ALA A 113 -1.12 -12.76 -19.74
C ALA A 113 -1.53 -14.15 -19.22
N PHE A 114 -2.62 -14.26 -18.46
CA PHE A 114 -3.15 -15.55 -18.00
C PHE A 114 -3.85 -16.34 -19.11
N LEU A 115 -4.50 -15.67 -20.06
CA LEU A 115 -5.17 -16.30 -21.20
C LEU A 115 -4.20 -16.77 -22.29
N GLY A 116 -2.88 -16.53 -22.13
CA GLY A 116 -1.87 -16.87 -23.13
C GLY A 116 -1.95 -16.03 -24.41
N THR A 117 -2.77 -14.97 -24.43
CA THR A 117 -2.93 -14.11 -25.61
C THR A 117 -1.88 -13.01 -25.70
N ALA A 118 -1.10 -12.80 -24.62
CA ALA A 118 -0.05 -11.79 -24.53
C ALA A 118 1.25 -12.33 -23.92
N GLU A 119 1.83 -13.38 -24.51
CA GLU A 119 3.02 -14.09 -24.00
C GLU A 119 4.29 -13.21 -23.87
N ARG A 120 4.35 -12.06 -24.56
CA ARG A 120 5.50 -11.14 -24.51
C ARG A 120 5.30 -9.92 -23.61
N MET A 121 4.17 -9.79 -22.92
CA MET A 121 3.96 -8.62 -22.06
C MET A 121 4.73 -8.76 -20.74
N PRO A 122 5.61 -7.80 -20.39
CA PRO A 122 6.33 -7.83 -19.13
C PRO A 122 5.39 -7.38 -18.00
N VAL A 123 4.60 -8.31 -17.46
CA VAL A 123 3.55 -8.04 -16.46
C VAL A 123 4.11 -7.47 -15.16
N LEU A 124 5.21 -8.03 -14.64
CA LEU A 124 5.79 -7.62 -13.35
C LEU A 124 6.20 -6.14 -13.29
N PRO A 125 7.01 -5.61 -14.23
CA PRO A 125 7.36 -4.19 -14.21
C PRO A 125 6.15 -3.28 -14.40
N VAL A 126 5.16 -3.67 -15.22
CA VAL A 126 3.94 -2.88 -15.42
C VAL A 126 3.11 -2.82 -14.13
N ILE A 127 2.95 -3.94 -13.44
CA ILE A 127 2.25 -3.98 -12.15
C ILE A 127 3.00 -3.18 -11.09
N LEU A 128 4.33 -3.29 -11.04
CA LEU A 128 5.14 -2.50 -10.10
C LEU A 128 5.00 -0.99 -10.36
N LEU A 129 4.95 -0.58 -11.63
CA LEU A 129 4.73 0.80 -12.03
C LEU A 129 3.33 1.30 -11.61
N LEU A 130 2.28 0.55 -11.94
CA LEU A 130 0.89 0.88 -11.58
C LEU A 130 0.73 0.99 -10.06
N MET A 131 1.29 0.04 -9.32
CA MET A 131 1.23 0.02 -7.86
C MET A 131 2.08 1.12 -7.23
N GLY A 132 3.25 1.42 -7.81
CA GLY A 132 4.08 2.57 -7.43
C GLY A 132 3.35 3.89 -7.61
N MET A 133 2.61 4.06 -8.71
CA MET A 133 1.76 5.24 -8.95
C MET A 133 0.62 5.35 -7.94
N GLY A 134 -0.15 4.27 -7.73
CA GLY A 134 -1.23 4.26 -6.74
C GLY A 134 -0.74 4.56 -5.32
N THR A 135 0.42 4.02 -4.95
CA THR A 135 1.08 4.26 -3.66
C THR A 135 1.56 5.71 -3.53
N THR A 136 2.18 6.26 -4.57
CA THR A 136 2.66 7.65 -4.61
C THR A 136 1.50 8.64 -4.47
N LEU A 137 0.43 8.44 -5.25
CA LEU A 137 -0.78 9.28 -5.21
C LEU A 137 -1.45 9.19 -3.84
N THR A 138 -1.58 7.99 -3.28
CA THR A 138 -2.10 7.82 -1.91
C THR A 138 -1.24 8.59 -0.91
N GLY A 139 0.08 8.48 -0.99
CA GLY A 139 1.03 9.22 -0.14
C GLY A 139 0.89 10.74 -0.24
N LEU A 140 0.66 11.27 -1.45
CA LEU A 140 0.42 12.70 -1.68
C LEU A 140 -0.91 13.15 -1.09
N VAL A 141 -1.99 12.38 -1.29
CA VAL A 141 -3.32 12.68 -0.75
C VAL A 141 -3.32 12.70 0.78
N ILE A 142 -2.68 11.71 1.41
CA ILE A 142 -2.56 11.66 2.88
C ILE A 142 -1.39 12.50 3.44
N ARG A 143 -0.65 13.19 2.57
CA ARG A 143 0.56 14.00 2.88
C ARG A 143 1.61 13.24 3.72
N PHE A 144 1.77 11.94 3.45
CA PHE A 144 2.71 11.08 4.15
C PHE A 144 3.95 10.78 3.29
N ARG A 145 4.99 11.59 3.52
CA ARG A 145 6.26 11.55 2.76
C ARG A 145 6.89 10.15 2.60
N PRO A 146 6.91 9.26 3.62
CA PRO A 146 7.50 7.93 3.46
C PRO A 146 6.78 7.08 2.41
N LEU A 147 5.45 7.19 2.31
CA LEU A 147 4.66 6.44 1.31
C LEU A 147 4.86 7.01 -0.09
N THR A 148 4.92 8.34 -0.22
CA THR A 148 5.28 9.00 -1.49
C THR A 148 6.68 8.59 -1.95
N ALA A 149 7.68 8.61 -1.06
CA ALA A 149 9.04 8.22 -1.38
C ALA A 149 9.12 6.74 -1.79
N GLY A 150 8.46 5.85 -1.05
CA GLY A 150 8.40 4.43 -1.37
C GLY A 150 7.77 4.16 -2.75
N GLY A 151 6.67 4.85 -3.07
CA GLY A 151 6.04 4.76 -4.39
C GLY A 151 6.91 5.28 -5.53
N ILE A 152 7.61 6.40 -5.33
CA ILE A 152 8.55 6.95 -6.34
C ILE A 152 9.70 5.97 -6.57
N VAL A 153 10.26 5.37 -5.51
CA VAL A 153 11.29 4.34 -5.64
C VAL A 153 10.79 3.16 -6.46
N ALA A 154 9.56 2.69 -6.25
CA ALA A 154 8.98 1.61 -7.05
C ALA A 154 8.78 2.00 -8.53
N ILE A 155 8.35 3.23 -8.82
CA ILE A 155 8.24 3.75 -10.19
C ILE A 155 9.60 3.80 -10.88
N VAL A 156 10.65 4.23 -10.17
CA VAL A 156 12.01 4.31 -10.71
C VAL A 156 12.62 2.92 -10.88
N LEU A 157 12.28 1.97 -10.01
CA LEU A 157 12.73 0.58 -10.08
C LEU A 157 12.03 -0.20 -11.19
N SER A 158 10.80 0.16 -11.58
CA SER A 158 10.02 -0.62 -12.55
C SER A 158 10.67 -0.80 -13.93
N PRO A 159 11.36 0.18 -14.55
CA PRO A 159 12.06 -0.03 -15.81
C PRO A 159 13.30 -0.92 -15.64
N ALA A 160 13.92 -0.94 -14.44
CA ALA A 160 15.07 -1.81 -14.18
C ALA A 160 14.68 -3.30 -14.24
N LEU A 161 13.44 -3.66 -13.91
CA LEU A 161 12.89 -5.02 -14.07
C LEU A 161 12.77 -5.43 -15.55
N LEU A 162 12.76 -4.50 -16.51
CA LEU A 162 12.76 -4.85 -17.94
C LEU A 162 14.15 -5.28 -18.43
N ALA A 163 15.21 -4.80 -17.78
CA ALA A 163 16.60 -5.11 -18.12
C ALA A 163 17.18 -6.28 -17.30
N ALA A 164 16.49 -6.68 -16.23
CA ALA A 164 16.95 -7.74 -15.35
C ALA A 164 16.62 -9.14 -15.91
N PRO A 165 17.48 -10.15 -15.67
CA PRO A 165 17.21 -11.53 -16.10
C PRO A 165 15.95 -12.10 -15.44
N ASP A 166 15.23 -12.98 -16.15
CA ASP A 166 13.94 -13.54 -15.71
C ASP A 166 13.97 -14.18 -14.32
N LEU A 167 15.11 -14.75 -13.91
CA LEU A 167 15.30 -15.33 -12.58
C LEU A 167 15.24 -14.29 -11.45
N TRP A 168 15.72 -13.07 -11.70
CA TRP A 168 15.79 -11.98 -10.73
C TRP A 168 14.52 -11.14 -10.68
N ASN A 169 13.69 -11.20 -11.73
CA ASN A 169 12.47 -10.39 -11.83
C ASN A 169 11.49 -10.57 -10.66
N PRO A 170 11.16 -11.80 -10.19
CA PRO A 170 10.31 -11.98 -9.03
C PRO A 170 10.91 -11.43 -7.72
N LEU A 171 12.23 -11.51 -7.57
CA LEU A 171 12.95 -11.02 -6.38
C LEU A 171 12.99 -9.49 -6.35
N LEU A 172 13.31 -8.85 -7.47
CA LEU A 172 13.31 -7.39 -7.60
C LEU A 172 11.90 -6.82 -7.43
N PHE A 173 10.88 -7.51 -7.94
CA PHE A 173 9.49 -7.15 -7.73
C PHE A 173 9.10 -7.21 -6.24
N GLY A 174 9.46 -8.31 -5.55
CA GLY A 174 9.25 -8.45 -4.10
C GLY A 174 9.97 -7.36 -3.29
N ALA A 175 11.22 -7.05 -3.64
CA ALA A 175 12.00 -5.99 -3.01
C ALA A 175 11.37 -4.60 -3.21
N GLY A 176 10.87 -4.31 -4.42
CA GLY A 176 10.14 -3.08 -4.72
C GLY A 176 8.88 -2.93 -3.86
N PHE A 177 8.10 -4.00 -3.71
CA PHE A 177 6.92 -4.02 -2.84
C PHE A 177 7.27 -3.85 -1.36
N ALA A 178 8.36 -4.47 -0.89
CA ALA A 178 8.83 -4.30 0.48
C ALA A 178 9.20 -2.84 0.77
N LEU A 179 9.94 -2.20 -0.12
CA LEU A 179 10.35 -0.79 0.02
C LEU A 179 9.15 0.16 -0.05
N MET A 180 8.18 -0.09 -0.95
CA MET A 180 7.07 0.83 -1.17
C MET A 180 5.91 0.67 -0.18
N MET A 181 5.68 -0.53 0.38
CA MET A 181 4.54 -0.80 1.27
C MET A 181 4.95 -1.15 2.70
N ILE A 182 5.98 -1.97 2.91
CA ILE A 182 6.35 -2.46 4.25
C ILE A 182 7.06 -1.35 5.05
N VAL A 183 8.05 -0.68 4.45
CA VAL A 183 8.79 0.41 5.10
C VAL A 183 7.86 1.55 5.54
N PRO A 184 7.06 2.17 4.65
CA PRO A 184 6.13 3.22 5.08
C PRO A 184 5.02 2.68 5.99
N GLY A 185 4.54 1.44 5.79
CA GLY A 185 3.54 0.83 6.65
C GLY A 185 3.99 0.68 8.10
N HIS A 186 5.24 0.26 8.33
CA HIS A 186 5.82 0.19 9.68
C HIS A 186 6.08 1.56 10.28
N ILE A 187 6.58 2.52 9.49
CA ILE A 187 6.79 3.90 9.95
C ILE A 187 5.46 4.53 10.38
N LEU A 188 4.39 4.28 9.62
CA LEU A 188 3.06 4.80 9.90
C LEU A 188 2.48 4.15 11.17
N ASN A 189 2.62 2.83 11.32
CA ASN A 189 2.17 2.12 12.50
C ASN A 189 2.94 2.57 13.76
N TYR A 190 4.26 2.75 13.66
CA TYR A 190 5.12 3.22 14.75
C TYR A 190 4.79 4.66 15.19
N ARG A 191 4.56 5.58 14.24
CA ARG A 191 4.14 6.96 14.57
C ARG A 191 2.77 7.03 15.20
N SER A 192 1.89 6.07 14.88
CA SER A 192 0.57 6.04 15.48
C SER A 192 0.58 5.54 16.92
N ASN A 193 1.45 4.58 17.25
CA ASN A 193 1.49 3.94 18.57
C ASN A 193 2.36 4.66 19.60
N ARG A 194 3.15 5.66 19.18
CA ARG A 194 3.77 6.62 20.10
C ARG A 194 2.99 7.94 20.05
N PRO A 195 2.18 8.26 21.07
CA PRO A 195 1.86 9.65 21.33
C PRO A 195 3.20 10.40 21.40
N LYS A 196 3.25 11.62 20.84
CA LYS A 196 4.39 12.50 21.08
C LYS A 196 4.47 12.77 22.59
N ASP A 197 5.15 11.91 23.34
CA ASP A 197 5.65 12.28 24.66
C ASP A 197 6.70 13.37 24.45
N ALA A 198 6.51 14.45 25.18
CA ALA A 198 7.50 15.44 25.57
C ALA A 198 8.39 15.98 24.43
N ARG A 199 7.90 16.99 23.72
CA ARG A 199 8.76 18.11 23.30
C ARG A 199 8.32 19.38 24.02
N HIS A 200 8.56 19.37 25.31
CA HIS A 200 8.82 20.55 26.12
C HIS A 200 10.12 20.25 26.88
N GLU A 201 11.23 20.56 26.23
CA GLU A 201 12.42 21.11 26.89
C GLU A 201 12.73 22.42 26.17
#